data_AF-A0A8S9ZVK2-F1
#
_entry.id   AF-A0A8S9ZVK2-F1
#
_cell.length_a   1.000
_cell.length_b   1.000
_cell.length_c   1.000
_cell.angle_alpha   90.00
_cell.angle_beta   90.00
_cell.angle_gamma   90.00
#
_symmetry.space_group_name_H-M   'P 1'
#
loop_
_entity.id
_entity.type
_entity.pdbx_description
1 polymer ?
#
loop_
_entity_poly.entity_id
_entity_poly.type
_entity_poly.pdbx_seq_one_letter_code
_entity_poly.pdbx_strand_id
1 'polypeptide(L)'
;MTSLSRQLKKLKKAPTQALAVERDYSSLIFKKQDAESYDRDDFYKIGLAGLAGMKKLDDDFDTFEPELFEKKMLKFNRAIIGKEESNELNQKIDKILLRLSPYFHHQCCKEVLEWLIYKFQIHSYNAETLFLTFLPFHEINSFGRLLNILKFNSPDLNWLEEYQKDAAPIPHNILCRACQSGRSYWLITALTKFINNSILVDENYVNSKMQHYFTFLVSLFSTLIENRGPTMDDQLISRFVPFIGISLKSNLESFKYCGIMIACTLVINVSLSDEIGKNLLKLLFHNFDISSSEIIFQTATVICERLELNNLPKKTILRLLTQHDVLQLSGIFQKLMAKYEIAAFLGPFWRILIEEIISEENEVATKDFYTNLLITLFDFHRLSDRQAEVAFDLFLDLIESKEEGKEKIFPKILRKHLRTMIIKFPNAFDGIKKRRRKSSIQQLMQECKISNYLVGN
;
A
#
# COMPACT_ATOMS: atom_id res chain seq x y z
N MET A 1 34.64 26.48 13.07
CA MET A 1 35.10 25.06 13.12
C MET A 1 36.32 24.89 12.22
N THR A 2 37.45 24.43 12.76
CA THR A 2 38.73 24.25 12.02
C THR A 2 38.72 22.99 11.15
N SER A 3 39.55 22.93 10.09
CA SER A 3 39.67 21.76 9.20
C SER A 3 39.94 20.46 9.97
N LEU A 4 40.79 20.52 10.99
CA LEU A 4 41.11 19.42 11.90
C LEU A 4 39.87 18.91 12.68
N SER A 5 39.04 19.82 13.18
CA SER A 5 37.81 19.44 13.90
C SER A 5 36.79 18.70 13.00
N ARG A 6 36.76 19.01 11.70
CA ARG A 6 35.96 18.26 10.71
C ARG A 6 36.58 16.91 10.39
N GLN A 7 37.91 16.82 10.28
CA GLN A 7 38.62 15.55 10.04
C GLN A 7 38.46 14.59 11.23
N LEU A 8 38.59 15.07 12.47
CA LEU A 8 38.36 14.27 13.68
C LEU A 8 36.90 13.77 13.79
N LYS A 9 35.92 14.60 13.45
CA LYS A 9 34.50 14.16 13.39
C LYS A 9 34.29 13.03 12.37
N LYS A 10 34.95 13.07 11.20
CA LYS A 10 34.87 12.00 10.19
C LYS A 10 35.53 10.68 10.62
N LEU A 11 36.53 10.75 11.50
CA LEU A 11 37.25 9.58 12.01
C LEU A 11 36.55 8.91 13.22
N LYS A 12 35.65 9.62 13.92
CA LYS A 12 34.79 9.07 14.99
C LYS A 12 33.66 8.21 14.41
N LYS A 13 33.98 7.06 13.82
CA LYS A 13 32.99 6.03 13.42
C LYS A 13 32.74 5.05 14.57
N ALA A 14 31.68 4.24 14.49
CA ALA A 14 31.31 3.25 15.52
C ALA A 14 32.48 2.34 15.98
N PRO A 15 33.35 1.80 15.10
CA PRO A 15 34.51 1.01 15.54
C PRO A 15 35.50 1.84 16.36
N THR A 16 35.74 3.09 15.97
CA THR A 16 36.65 4.01 16.67
C THR A 16 36.10 4.46 18.03
N GLN A 17 34.77 4.54 18.18
CA GLN A 17 34.13 4.83 19.48
C GLN A 17 34.14 3.60 20.40
N ALA A 18 33.98 2.40 19.87
CA ALA A 18 34.05 1.17 20.66
C ALA A 18 35.46 0.87 21.19
N LEU A 19 36.49 1.46 20.58
CA LEU A 19 37.89 1.43 21.00
C LEU A 19 38.28 2.59 21.95
N ALA A 20 37.33 3.47 22.30
CA ALA A 20 37.58 4.54 23.27
C ALA A 20 37.79 3.98 24.68
N VAL A 21 38.58 4.68 25.49
CA VAL A 21 38.95 4.26 26.87
C VAL A 21 37.73 4.23 27.80
N GLU A 22 36.72 5.07 27.54
CA GLU A 22 35.46 5.08 28.30
C GLU A 22 34.43 4.13 27.69
N ARG A 23 33.87 3.27 28.54
CA ARG A 23 32.81 2.34 28.17
C ARG A 23 31.50 3.10 27.90
N ASP A 24 30.80 2.73 26.84
CA ASP A 24 29.51 3.32 26.49
C ASP A 24 28.39 2.72 27.38
N TYR A 25 27.88 3.52 28.33
CA TYR A 25 26.78 3.15 29.24
C TYR A 25 25.41 3.59 28.72
N SER A 26 25.22 3.56 27.39
CA SER A 26 23.91 3.78 26.78
C SER A 26 22.93 2.71 27.24
N SER A 27 21.80 3.14 27.81
CA SER A 27 20.77 2.26 28.38
C SER A 27 19.38 2.76 27.99
N LEU A 28 18.48 1.83 27.64
CA LEU A 28 17.09 2.14 27.33
C LEU A 28 16.24 2.20 28.60
N ILE A 29 16.52 1.31 29.56
CA ILE A 29 15.75 1.16 30.80
C ILE A 29 16.27 2.05 31.92
N PHE A 30 17.59 2.12 32.09
CA PHE A 30 18.23 2.73 33.24
C PHE A 30 18.77 4.13 32.93
N LYS A 31 18.87 4.98 33.96
CA LYS A 31 19.67 6.20 33.83
C LYS A 31 21.15 5.82 33.76
N LYS A 32 21.96 6.68 33.16
CA LYS A 32 23.41 6.45 33.01
C LYS A 32 24.10 6.05 34.33
N GLN A 33 23.81 6.75 35.42
CA GLN A 33 24.38 6.46 36.74
C GLN A 33 24.01 5.06 37.26
N ASP A 34 22.76 4.65 37.05
CA ASP A 34 22.29 3.32 37.46
C ASP A 34 22.90 2.24 36.55
N ALA A 35 22.96 2.48 35.24
CA ALA A 35 23.56 1.58 34.25
C ALA A 35 25.04 1.30 34.51
N GLU A 36 25.78 2.27 35.07
CA GLU A 36 27.18 2.11 35.47
C GLU A 36 27.37 1.15 36.65
N SER A 37 26.34 0.94 37.47
CA SER A 37 26.39 0.01 38.61
C SER A 37 26.19 -1.46 38.23
N TYR A 38 25.66 -1.74 37.04
CA TYR A 38 25.39 -3.09 36.57
C TYR A 38 26.60 -3.69 35.84
N ASP A 39 26.87 -4.95 36.12
CA ASP A 39 27.91 -5.69 35.41
C ASP A 39 27.35 -6.41 34.17
N ARG A 40 28.24 -7.13 33.47
CA ARG A 40 27.87 -7.86 32.26
C ARG A 40 26.87 -8.99 32.53
N ASP A 41 27.01 -9.68 33.64
CA ASP A 41 26.17 -10.80 34.00
C ASP A 41 24.77 -10.32 34.41
N ASP A 42 24.66 -9.11 34.98
CA ASP A 42 23.37 -8.49 35.28
C ASP A 42 22.58 -8.14 34.01
N PHE A 43 23.21 -7.46 33.03
CA PHE A 43 22.56 -7.19 31.73
C PHE A 43 22.17 -8.47 31.01
N TYR A 44 22.96 -9.54 31.15
CA TYR A 44 22.62 -10.84 30.60
C TYR A 44 21.40 -11.47 31.27
N LYS A 45 21.31 -11.43 32.61
CA LYS A 45 20.13 -11.90 33.36
C LYS A 45 18.88 -11.10 33.00
N ILE A 46 19.01 -9.77 32.84
CA ILE A 46 17.91 -8.90 32.38
C ILE A 46 17.43 -9.35 31.00
N GLY A 47 18.34 -9.55 30.05
CA GLY A 47 18.00 -10.04 28.71
C GLY A 47 17.30 -11.40 28.72
N LEU A 48 17.78 -12.34 29.55
CA LEU A 48 17.16 -13.66 29.69
C LEU A 48 15.76 -13.59 30.31
N ALA A 49 15.57 -12.74 31.33
CA ALA A 49 14.27 -12.51 31.94
C ALA A 49 13.29 -11.89 30.92
N GLY A 50 13.76 -10.92 30.13
CA GLY A 50 13.00 -10.33 29.04
C GLY A 50 12.60 -11.36 27.99
N LEU A 51 13.53 -12.21 27.54
CA LEU A 51 13.25 -13.26 26.56
C LEU A 51 12.23 -14.28 27.11
N ALA A 52 12.37 -14.69 28.36
CA ALA A 52 11.40 -15.57 29.03
C ALA A 52 10.01 -14.90 29.18
N GLY A 53 9.97 -13.59 29.38
CA GLY A 53 8.74 -12.80 29.35
C GLY A 53 8.11 -12.76 27.97
N MET A 54 8.90 -12.56 26.91
CA MET A 54 8.42 -12.56 25.52
C MET A 54 7.81 -13.91 25.13
N LYS A 55 8.42 -15.02 25.53
CA LYS A 55 7.90 -16.38 25.30
C LYS A 55 6.53 -16.62 25.94
N LYS A 56 6.24 -15.96 27.07
CA LYS A 56 4.91 -16.03 27.69
C LYS A 56 3.85 -15.19 26.97
N LEU A 57 4.28 -14.21 26.17
CA LEU A 57 3.38 -13.34 25.41
C LEU A 57 3.07 -13.89 24.02
N ASP A 58 4.05 -14.53 23.38
CA ASP A 58 3.92 -15.05 22.03
C ASP A 58 4.82 -16.26 21.81
N ASP A 59 4.21 -17.40 21.49
CA ASP A 59 4.88 -18.69 21.27
C ASP A 59 5.85 -18.65 20.08
N ASP A 60 5.74 -17.66 19.19
CA ASP A 60 6.73 -17.41 18.14
C ASP A 60 8.16 -17.26 18.72
N PHE A 61 8.29 -16.77 19.96
CA PHE A 61 9.59 -16.66 20.64
C PHE A 61 10.11 -18.00 21.17
N ASP A 62 9.31 -19.07 21.24
CA ASP A 62 9.79 -20.39 21.66
C ASP A 62 10.52 -21.12 20.53
N THR A 63 10.01 -20.99 19.31
CA THR A 63 10.71 -21.47 18.11
C THR A 63 11.93 -20.61 17.76
N PHE A 64 11.96 -19.38 18.27
CA PHE A 64 13.08 -18.48 18.15
C PHE A 64 14.12 -18.80 19.22
N GLU A 65 15.16 -19.55 18.85
CA GLU A 65 16.35 -19.74 19.68
C GLU A 65 17.43 -18.74 19.27
N PRO A 66 17.46 -17.51 19.84
CA PRO A 66 18.45 -16.55 19.44
C PRO A 66 19.80 -16.94 20.02
N GLU A 67 20.71 -17.37 19.16
CA GLU A 67 22.15 -17.53 19.44
C GLU A 67 22.75 -16.31 20.17
N LEU A 68 22.12 -15.14 20.02
CA LEU A 68 22.42 -13.87 20.70
C LEU A 68 22.29 -13.94 22.24
N PHE A 69 21.61 -14.95 22.79
CA PHE A 69 21.38 -15.14 24.24
C PHE A 69 22.14 -16.34 24.80
N GLU A 70 23.00 -16.98 24.00
CA GLU A 70 23.88 -18.03 24.51
C GLU A 70 24.94 -17.46 25.47
N LYS A 71 25.28 -18.24 26.49
CA LYS A 71 26.29 -17.85 27.49
C LYS A 71 27.65 -17.49 26.88
N LYS A 72 28.01 -18.07 25.72
CA LYS A 72 29.24 -17.73 24.97
C LYS A 72 29.30 -16.25 24.58
N MET A 73 28.14 -15.62 24.35
CA MET A 73 28.05 -14.21 23.98
C MET A 73 28.55 -13.28 25.09
N LEU A 74 28.63 -13.71 26.35
CA LEU A 74 29.26 -12.92 27.41
C LEU A 74 30.69 -12.50 27.04
N LYS A 75 31.46 -13.34 26.37
CA LYS A 75 32.85 -13.04 25.96
C LYS A 75 32.97 -12.33 24.61
N PHE A 76 31.87 -12.20 23.87
CA PHE A 76 31.84 -11.59 22.54
C PHE A 76 32.23 -10.10 22.57
N ASN A 77 32.93 -9.62 21.55
CA ASN A 77 33.25 -8.20 21.39
C ASN A 77 33.02 -7.77 19.94
N ARG A 78 32.03 -6.91 19.71
CA ARG A 78 31.64 -6.45 18.36
C ARG A 78 32.71 -5.58 17.69
N ALA A 79 33.61 -4.96 18.44
CA ALA A 79 34.61 -4.07 17.86
C ALA A 79 35.71 -4.80 17.05
N ILE A 80 35.89 -6.10 17.29
CA ILE A 80 37.02 -6.90 16.76
C ILE A 80 36.61 -7.95 15.74
N ILE A 81 35.32 -8.06 15.40
CA ILE A 81 34.83 -9.05 14.44
C ILE A 81 35.10 -8.62 12.98
N GLY A 82 35.20 -9.62 12.10
CA GLY A 82 35.36 -9.40 10.67
C GLY A 82 34.11 -8.81 10.00
N LYS A 83 34.26 -8.35 8.75
CA LYS A 83 33.13 -7.79 7.97
C LYS A 83 32.03 -8.82 7.72
N GLU A 84 32.41 -10.07 7.43
CA GLU A 84 31.47 -11.16 7.16
C GLU A 84 30.69 -11.53 8.42
N GLU A 85 31.38 -11.79 9.53
CA GLU A 85 30.76 -12.02 10.85
C GLU A 85 29.85 -10.87 11.28
N SER A 86 30.23 -9.62 10.97
CA SER A 86 29.40 -8.44 11.26
C SER A 86 28.10 -8.44 10.46
N ASN A 87 28.15 -8.86 9.19
CA ASN A 87 26.95 -9.00 8.37
C ASN A 87 26.03 -10.12 8.86
N GLU A 88 26.59 -11.27 9.25
CA GLU A 88 25.81 -12.37 9.85
C GLU A 88 25.14 -11.95 11.16
N LEU A 89 25.89 -11.24 12.01
CA LEU A 89 25.35 -10.68 13.25
C LEU A 89 24.22 -9.68 12.95
N ASN A 90 24.39 -8.79 11.97
CA ASN A 90 23.33 -7.86 11.55
C ASN A 90 22.06 -8.59 11.12
N GLN A 91 22.18 -9.66 10.33
CA GLN A 91 21.01 -10.45 9.93
C GLN A 91 20.30 -11.10 11.13
N LYS A 92 21.06 -11.58 12.13
CA LYS A 92 20.50 -12.12 13.38
C LYS A 92 19.80 -11.03 14.20
N ILE A 93 20.39 -9.83 14.24
CA ILE A 93 19.80 -8.65 14.90
C ILE A 93 18.52 -8.22 14.18
N ASP A 94 18.52 -8.12 12.85
CA ASP A 94 17.36 -7.73 12.07
C ASP A 94 16.19 -8.71 12.28
N LYS A 95 16.48 -10.02 12.37
CA LYS A 95 15.49 -11.06 12.71
C LYS A 95 14.85 -10.85 14.08
N ILE A 96 15.65 -10.64 15.14
CA ILE A 96 15.09 -10.44 16.47
C ILE A 96 14.34 -9.11 16.58
N LEU A 97 14.84 -8.04 15.94
CA LEU A 97 14.15 -6.74 15.92
C LEU A 97 12.79 -6.84 15.21
N LEU A 98 12.72 -7.57 14.10
CA LEU A 98 11.46 -7.87 13.42
C LEU A 98 10.45 -8.53 14.36
N ARG A 99 10.89 -9.56 15.12
CA ARG A 99 10.05 -10.24 16.13
C ARG A 99 9.61 -9.31 17.26
N LEU A 100 10.49 -8.44 17.73
CA LEU A 100 10.16 -7.49 18.79
C LEU A 100 9.25 -6.34 18.34
N SER A 101 9.16 -6.08 17.03
CA SER A 101 8.46 -4.90 16.50
C SER A 101 7.05 -4.65 17.05
N PRO A 102 6.15 -5.65 17.23
CA PRO A 102 4.81 -5.40 17.76
C PRO A 102 4.78 -5.11 19.27
N TYR A 103 5.88 -5.38 19.99
CA TYR A 103 5.88 -5.54 21.44
C TYR A 103 6.58 -4.43 22.22
N PHE A 104 6.93 -3.32 21.58
CA PHE A 104 7.75 -2.26 22.19
C PHE A 104 7.16 -1.65 23.48
N HIS A 105 5.84 -1.69 23.66
CA HIS A 105 5.21 -1.27 24.91
C HIS A 105 5.57 -2.15 26.10
N HIS A 106 5.79 -3.45 25.88
CA HIS A 106 6.04 -4.42 26.93
C HIS A 106 7.43 -4.25 27.56
N GLN A 107 7.49 -4.40 28.87
CA GLN A 107 8.75 -4.30 29.61
C GLN A 107 9.74 -5.40 29.19
N CYS A 108 9.26 -6.63 29.00
CA CYS A 108 10.09 -7.75 28.55
C CYS A 108 10.74 -7.49 27.17
N CYS A 109 10.06 -6.78 26.25
CA CYS A 109 10.68 -6.35 24.99
C CYS A 109 11.85 -5.39 25.24
N LYS A 110 11.69 -4.43 26.16
CA LYS A 110 12.75 -3.46 26.50
C LYS A 110 13.93 -4.16 27.18
N GLU A 111 13.69 -5.17 28.00
CA GLU A 111 14.74 -5.96 28.66
C GLU A 111 15.56 -6.77 27.65
N VAL A 112 14.91 -7.34 26.63
CA VAL A 112 15.60 -7.95 25.48
C VAL A 112 16.45 -6.91 24.74
N LEU A 113 15.88 -5.74 24.43
CA LEU A 113 16.62 -4.66 23.78
C LEU A 113 17.80 -4.16 24.60
N GLU A 114 17.66 -4.06 25.92
CA GLU A 114 18.71 -3.63 26.85
C GLU A 114 19.95 -4.51 26.73
N TRP A 115 19.76 -5.85 26.71
CA TRP A 115 20.85 -6.79 26.44
C TRP A 115 21.48 -6.55 25.07
N LEU A 116 20.68 -6.35 24.03
CA LEU A 116 21.19 -6.15 22.69
C LEU A 116 21.99 -4.84 22.54
N ILE A 117 21.53 -3.77 23.19
CA ILE A 117 22.19 -2.47 23.26
C ILE A 117 23.53 -2.61 23.98
N TYR A 118 23.54 -3.25 25.15
CA TYR A 118 24.74 -3.43 25.94
C TYR A 118 25.77 -4.34 25.26
N LYS A 119 25.33 -5.52 24.79
CA LYS A 119 26.22 -6.58 24.29
C LYS A 119 26.68 -6.35 22.87
N PHE A 120 25.74 -5.96 22.00
CA PHE A 120 25.97 -5.83 20.56
C PHE A 120 25.99 -4.37 20.12
N GLN A 121 25.78 -3.38 20.98
CA GLN A 121 25.87 -1.96 20.60
C GLN A 121 24.94 -1.60 19.42
N ILE A 122 23.73 -2.19 19.39
CA ILE A 122 22.78 -2.02 18.28
C ILE A 122 22.34 -0.57 18.10
N HIS A 123 22.38 0.25 19.17
CA HIS A 123 22.12 1.69 19.13
C HIS A 123 23.13 2.48 18.28
N SER A 124 24.31 1.90 18.01
CA SER A 124 25.38 2.51 17.23
C SER A 124 25.56 1.87 15.87
N TYR A 125 25.55 0.54 15.80
CA TYR A 125 25.81 -0.19 14.56
C TYR A 125 24.55 -0.50 13.75
N ASN A 126 23.38 -0.53 14.40
CA ASN A 126 22.07 -0.83 13.78
C ASN A 126 21.07 0.30 14.05
N ALA A 127 21.55 1.52 14.30
CA ALA A 127 20.73 2.66 14.76
C ALA A 127 19.54 2.94 13.83
N GLU A 128 19.76 2.89 12.51
CA GLU A 128 18.73 3.09 11.50
C GLU A 128 17.67 1.99 11.54
N THR A 129 18.07 0.71 11.56
CA THR A 129 17.13 -0.40 11.68
C THR A 129 16.34 -0.30 12.98
N LEU A 130 16.99 0.04 14.09
CA LEU A 130 16.37 0.16 15.40
C LEU A 130 15.33 1.29 15.44
N PHE A 131 15.66 2.44 14.83
CA PHE A 131 14.74 3.55 14.63
C PHE A 131 13.54 3.13 13.79
N LEU A 132 13.76 2.55 12.61
CA LEU A 132 12.69 2.18 11.68
C LEU A 132 11.78 1.06 12.23
N THR A 133 12.33 0.12 13.00
CA THR A 133 11.59 -0.99 13.62
C THR A 133 10.55 -0.47 14.60
N PHE A 134 10.94 0.46 15.46
CA PHE A 134 10.08 0.98 16.53
C PHE A 134 9.43 2.33 16.20
N LEU A 135 9.60 2.82 14.97
CA LEU A 135 8.98 4.07 14.53
C LEU A 135 7.46 4.12 14.70
N PRO A 136 6.68 3.02 14.56
CA PRO A 136 5.25 3.05 14.86
C PRO A 136 4.89 3.54 16.27
N PHE A 137 5.85 3.53 17.20
CA PHE A 137 5.68 3.99 18.58
C PHE A 137 6.19 5.42 18.80
N HIS A 138 6.33 6.23 17.75
CA HIS A 138 7.01 7.53 17.82
C HIS A 138 6.44 8.51 18.86
N GLU A 139 5.15 8.38 19.24
CA GLU A 139 4.48 9.29 20.17
C GLU A 139 4.63 8.95 21.65
N ILE A 140 5.28 7.82 22.01
CA ILE A 140 5.40 7.43 23.42
C ILE A 140 6.77 7.75 24.02
N ASN A 141 6.80 7.98 25.34
CA ASN A 141 8.02 8.32 26.08
C ASN A 141 9.13 7.26 25.97
N SER A 142 8.77 5.97 25.89
CA SER A 142 9.80 4.93 25.70
C SER A 142 10.48 5.00 24.34
N PHE A 143 9.80 5.52 23.31
CA PHE A 143 10.43 5.78 22.01
C PHE A 143 11.36 6.99 22.10
N GLY A 144 10.96 8.05 22.81
CA GLY A 144 11.85 9.18 23.10
C GLY A 144 13.15 8.76 23.82
N ARG A 145 13.05 7.85 24.79
CA ARG A 145 14.23 7.23 25.45
C ARG A 145 15.08 6.40 24.49
N LEU A 146 14.47 5.59 23.64
CA LEU A 146 15.18 4.86 22.60
C LEU A 146 15.93 5.84 21.69
N LEU A 147 15.26 6.88 21.23
CA LEU A 147 15.81 7.89 20.34
C LEU A 147 17.02 8.61 20.95
N ASN A 148 16.97 8.94 22.25
CA ASN A 148 18.06 9.57 23.00
C ASN A 148 19.39 8.80 22.94
N ILE A 149 19.34 7.46 22.91
CA ILE A 149 20.56 6.62 22.88
C ILE A 149 21.06 6.30 21.46
N LEU A 150 20.26 6.56 20.42
CA LEU A 150 20.63 6.23 19.04
C LEU A 150 21.77 7.13 18.52
N LYS A 151 22.79 6.51 17.93
CA LYS A 151 23.91 7.22 17.30
C LYS A 151 23.81 7.12 15.78
N PHE A 152 23.22 8.15 15.18
CA PHE A 152 23.11 8.25 13.73
C PHE A 152 24.40 8.80 13.10
N ASN A 153 24.78 8.24 11.95
CA ASN A 153 25.95 8.67 11.18
C ASN A 153 25.56 9.42 9.88
N SER A 154 24.26 9.73 9.69
CA SER A 154 23.74 10.37 8.47
C SER A 154 23.22 11.78 8.75
N PRO A 155 23.56 12.78 7.92
CA PRO A 155 23.00 14.12 8.01
C PRO A 155 21.49 14.19 7.73
N ASP A 156 20.92 13.17 7.05
CA ASP A 156 19.48 13.09 6.77
C ASP A 156 18.63 12.98 8.06
N LEU A 157 19.27 12.66 9.19
CA LEU A 157 18.63 12.43 10.48
C LEU A 157 18.86 13.58 11.47
N ASN A 158 19.49 14.69 11.04
CA ASN A 158 19.77 15.83 11.93
C ASN A 158 18.52 16.48 12.53
N TRP A 159 17.36 16.35 11.88
CA TRP A 159 16.08 16.86 12.41
C TRP A 159 15.66 16.13 13.71
N LEU A 160 16.21 14.95 13.99
CA LEU A 160 15.97 14.23 15.24
C LEU A 160 16.71 14.82 16.44
N GLU A 161 17.71 15.68 16.23
CA GLU A 161 18.58 16.16 17.31
C GLU A 161 17.83 16.85 18.47
N GLU A 162 16.72 17.53 18.17
CA GLU A 162 15.89 18.19 19.20
C GLU A 162 15.17 17.16 20.08
N TYR A 163 14.59 16.11 19.49
CA TYR A 163 13.91 15.04 20.21
C TYR A 163 14.90 14.13 20.94
N GLN A 164 16.09 13.92 20.36
CA GLN A 164 17.15 13.12 20.98
C GLN A 164 17.60 13.74 22.30
N LYS A 165 17.87 15.05 22.34
CA LYS A 165 18.40 15.72 23.54
C LYS A 165 17.46 15.60 24.75
N ASP A 166 16.17 15.79 24.51
CA ASP A 166 15.17 15.83 25.58
C ASP A 166 14.52 14.46 25.85
N ALA A 167 14.97 13.41 25.15
CA ALA A 167 14.33 12.08 25.15
C ALA A 167 12.82 12.19 24.90
N ALA A 168 12.43 13.11 24.01
CA ALA A 168 11.05 13.47 23.76
C ALA A 168 10.43 12.57 22.68
N PRO A 169 9.14 12.24 22.78
CA PRO A 169 8.39 11.64 21.68
C PRO A 169 8.36 12.56 20.46
N ILE A 170 8.21 11.98 19.26
CA ILE A 170 8.06 12.72 18.01
C ILE A 170 6.55 12.85 17.70
N PRO A 171 5.99 14.06 17.66
CA PRO A 171 4.59 14.25 17.25
C PRO A 171 4.36 13.83 15.80
N HIS A 172 3.19 13.25 15.48
CA HIS A 172 2.86 12.79 14.12
C HIS A 172 3.08 13.86 13.03
N ASN A 173 2.68 15.11 13.28
CA ASN A 173 2.85 16.20 12.32
C ASN A 173 4.31 16.53 12.01
N ILE A 174 5.24 16.32 12.95
CA ILE A 174 6.68 16.48 12.74
C ILE A 174 7.19 15.35 11.86
N LEU A 175 6.74 14.12 12.08
CA LEU A 175 7.09 12.98 11.24
C LEU A 175 6.60 13.18 9.80
N CYS A 176 5.38 13.70 9.61
CA CYS A 176 4.88 14.11 8.30
C CYS A 176 5.77 15.18 7.64
N ARG A 177 6.24 16.17 8.40
CA ARG A 177 7.19 17.18 7.88
C ARG A 177 8.54 16.56 7.52
N ALA A 178 9.03 15.60 8.30
CA ALA A 178 10.28 14.90 8.01
C ALA A 178 10.21 14.12 6.69
N CYS A 179 9.05 13.52 6.36
CA CYS A 179 8.82 12.92 5.04
C CYS A 179 8.90 13.93 3.87
N GLN A 180 8.73 15.23 4.15
CA GLN A 180 8.77 16.32 3.16
C GLN A 180 10.08 17.12 3.17
N SER A 181 10.96 16.89 4.16
CA SER A 181 12.08 17.78 4.42
C SER A 181 13.32 17.42 3.59
N GLY A 182 13.60 18.24 2.57
CA GLY A 182 14.93 18.37 1.96
C GLY A 182 15.18 17.58 0.66
N ARG A 183 16.47 17.46 0.30
CA ARG A 183 16.96 16.91 -1.00
C ARG A 183 16.88 15.39 -1.14
N SER A 184 16.53 14.64 -0.09
CA SER A 184 16.65 13.17 -0.10
C SER A 184 15.35 12.38 0.06
N TYR A 185 14.23 12.96 0.53
CA TYR A 185 12.99 12.23 0.84
C TYR A 185 13.27 10.89 1.57
N TRP A 186 14.30 10.91 2.42
CA TRP A 186 14.99 9.70 2.85
C TRP A 186 14.03 8.77 3.60
N LEU A 187 13.17 9.32 4.46
CA LEU A 187 12.28 8.53 5.31
C LEU A 187 11.32 7.65 4.50
N ILE A 188 10.72 8.17 3.41
CA ILE A 188 9.84 7.38 2.54
C ILE A 188 10.60 6.21 1.90
N THR A 189 11.82 6.49 1.42
CA THR A 189 12.68 5.49 0.80
C THR A 189 13.15 4.44 1.81
N ALA A 190 13.52 4.88 3.02
CA ALA A 190 13.98 4.03 4.10
C ALA A 190 12.87 3.11 4.61
N LEU A 191 11.65 3.62 4.79
CA LEU A 191 10.47 2.83 5.16
C LEU A 191 10.14 1.78 4.09
N THR A 192 10.18 2.17 2.81
CA THR A 192 9.96 1.23 1.70
C THR A 192 10.99 0.09 1.71
N LYS A 193 12.27 0.44 1.90
CA LYS A 193 13.35 -0.55 1.99
C LYS A 193 13.21 -1.45 3.23
N PHE A 194 12.85 -0.87 4.36
CA PHE A 194 12.66 -1.59 5.63
C PHE A 194 11.56 -2.65 5.50
N ILE A 195 10.41 -2.29 4.93
CA ILE A 195 9.32 -3.25 4.67
C ILE A 195 9.78 -4.36 3.73
N ASN A 196 10.40 -4.02 2.59
CA ASN A 196 10.88 -5.03 1.65
C ASN A 196 11.88 -6.01 2.30
N ASN A 197 12.82 -5.48 3.08
CA ASN A 197 13.77 -6.31 3.81
C ASN A 197 13.08 -7.19 4.85
N SER A 198 12.08 -6.66 5.56
CA SER A 198 11.30 -7.43 6.55
C SER A 198 10.55 -8.58 5.90
N ILE A 199 9.96 -8.36 4.72
CA ILE A 199 9.28 -9.41 3.93
C ILE A 199 10.28 -10.50 3.50
N LEU A 200 11.49 -10.11 3.08
CA LEU A 200 12.54 -11.08 2.72
C LEU A 200 13.05 -11.89 3.92
N VAL A 201 13.01 -11.32 5.12
CA VAL A 201 13.40 -12.02 6.35
C VAL A 201 12.35 -13.06 6.74
N ASP A 202 11.07 -12.66 6.77
CA ASP A 202 9.96 -13.57 7.07
C ASP A 202 8.60 -13.00 6.61
N GLU A 203 8.16 -13.41 5.44
CA GLU A 203 6.90 -13.00 4.83
C GLU A 203 5.67 -13.34 5.70
N ASN A 204 5.64 -14.55 6.28
CA ASN A 204 4.50 -15.02 7.07
C ASN A 204 4.33 -14.21 8.35
N TYR A 205 5.45 -13.90 9.03
CA TYR A 205 5.43 -13.09 10.23
C TYR A 205 4.99 -11.66 9.93
N VAL A 206 5.52 -11.05 8.86
CA VAL A 206 5.10 -9.69 8.44
C VAL A 206 3.59 -9.65 8.19
N ASN A 207 3.04 -10.65 7.50
CA ASN A 207 1.60 -10.68 7.22
C ASN A 207 0.74 -10.80 8.48
N SER A 208 1.18 -11.60 9.44
CA SER A 208 0.39 -12.02 10.59
C SER A 208 0.57 -11.15 11.85
N LYS A 209 1.71 -10.48 12.01
CA LYS A 209 2.07 -9.76 13.25
C LYS A 209 2.40 -8.27 13.06
N MET A 210 2.66 -7.81 11.82
CA MET A 210 3.02 -6.42 11.55
C MET A 210 1.86 -5.52 11.09
N GLN A 211 0.60 -5.85 11.38
CA GLN A 211 -0.54 -4.99 11.00
C GLN A 211 -0.40 -3.58 11.58
N HIS A 212 0.10 -3.46 12.81
CA HIS A 212 0.39 -2.17 13.47
C HIS A 212 1.30 -1.26 12.63
N TYR A 213 2.28 -1.85 11.93
CA TYR A 213 3.20 -1.12 11.09
C TYR A 213 2.51 -0.61 9.81
N PHE A 214 1.67 -1.43 9.19
CA PHE A 214 0.88 -1.01 8.02
C PHE A 214 -0.15 0.06 8.39
N THR A 215 -0.79 -0.03 9.55
CA THR A 215 -1.67 1.03 10.07
C THR A 215 -0.91 2.34 10.27
N PHE A 216 0.29 2.28 10.85
CA PHE A 216 1.17 3.43 10.99
C PHE A 216 1.54 4.04 9.62
N LEU A 217 1.91 3.22 8.63
CA LEU A 217 2.25 3.71 7.30
C LEU A 217 1.05 4.38 6.60
N VAL A 218 -0.14 3.78 6.68
CA VAL A 218 -1.37 4.39 6.15
C VAL A 218 -1.62 5.73 6.86
N SER A 219 -1.55 5.78 8.18
CA SER A 219 -1.74 7.02 8.93
C SER A 219 -0.73 8.11 8.52
N LEU A 220 0.57 7.78 8.50
CA LEU A 220 1.63 8.73 8.15
C LEU A 220 1.48 9.26 6.71
N PHE A 221 1.28 8.35 5.76
CA PHE A 221 1.22 8.70 4.35
C PHE A 221 -0.09 9.35 3.95
N SER A 222 -1.23 8.88 4.45
CA SER A 222 -2.52 9.53 4.21
C SER A 222 -2.56 10.94 4.81
N THR A 223 -2.13 11.13 6.06
CA THR A 223 -2.06 12.48 6.66
C THR A 223 -1.11 13.39 5.89
N LEU A 224 0.03 12.88 5.41
CA LEU A 224 0.94 13.66 4.56
C LEU A 224 0.27 14.09 3.25
N ILE A 225 -0.42 13.16 2.58
CA ILE A 225 -1.11 13.40 1.32
C ILE A 225 -2.24 14.41 1.51
N GLU A 226 -3.06 14.24 2.54
CA GLU A 226 -4.18 15.14 2.87
C GLU A 226 -3.69 16.56 3.20
N ASN A 227 -2.62 16.69 4.00
CA ASN A 227 -2.05 17.99 4.36
C ASN A 227 -1.49 18.75 3.15
N ARG A 228 -0.98 18.04 2.14
CA ARG A 228 -0.47 18.66 0.91
C ARG A 228 -1.57 18.90 -0.10
N GLY A 229 -2.47 17.93 -0.26
CA GLY A 229 -3.53 17.92 -1.25
C GLY A 229 -3.01 18.36 -2.63
N PRO A 230 -3.65 19.36 -3.27
CA PRO A 230 -3.25 19.86 -4.59
C PRO A 230 -1.83 20.46 -4.67
N THR A 231 -1.17 20.75 -3.54
CA THR A 231 0.18 21.34 -3.50
C THR A 231 1.30 20.30 -3.43
N MET A 232 0.96 19.02 -3.57
CA MET A 232 1.92 17.93 -3.63
C MET A 232 2.71 18.02 -4.95
N ASP A 233 4.04 18.11 -4.87
CA ASP A 233 4.88 18.25 -6.07
C ASP A 233 5.20 16.88 -6.71
N ASP A 234 5.59 16.92 -7.99
CA ASP A 234 5.95 15.72 -8.76
C ASP A 234 7.11 14.94 -8.12
N GLN A 235 8.00 15.62 -7.40
CA GLN A 235 9.10 14.98 -6.70
C GLN A 235 8.58 14.07 -5.61
N LEU A 236 7.68 14.55 -4.74
CA LEU A 236 7.11 13.75 -3.67
C LEU A 236 6.24 12.62 -4.24
N ILE A 237 5.44 12.89 -5.28
CA ILE A 237 4.67 11.85 -6.00
C ILE A 237 5.60 10.74 -6.51
N SER A 238 6.72 11.09 -7.14
CA SER A 238 7.69 10.11 -7.67
C SER A 238 8.33 9.22 -6.61
N ARG A 239 8.29 9.61 -5.32
CA ARG A 239 8.76 8.80 -4.18
C ARG A 239 7.69 7.85 -3.63
N PHE A 240 6.43 8.24 -3.72
CA PHE A 240 5.30 7.38 -3.33
C PHE A 240 4.99 6.30 -4.36
N VAL A 241 5.11 6.62 -5.65
CA VAL A 241 4.78 5.69 -6.74
C VAL A 241 5.51 4.34 -6.62
N PRO A 242 6.83 4.27 -6.31
CA PRO A 242 7.50 2.99 -6.05
C PRO A 242 6.91 2.20 -4.88
N PHE A 243 6.62 2.86 -3.76
CA PHE A 243 6.01 2.21 -2.59
C PHE A 243 4.61 1.66 -2.92
N ILE A 244 3.76 2.47 -3.56
CA ILE A 244 2.42 2.06 -4.00
C ILE A 244 2.53 0.91 -5.01
N GLY A 245 3.47 1.00 -5.95
CA GLY A 245 3.66 -0.03 -6.97
C GLY A 245 4.11 -1.38 -6.40
N ILE A 246 4.97 -1.38 -5.39
CA ILE A 246 5.43 -2.60 -4.72
C ILE A 246 4.31 -3.18 -3.84
N SER A 247 3.63 -2.34 -3.06
CA SER A 247 2.53 -2.76 -2.17
C SER A 247 1.36 -3.36 -2.94
N LEU A 248 0.90 -2.72 -4.03
CA LEU A 248 -0.19 -3.24 -4.86
C LEU A 248 0.13 -4.58 -5.55
N LYS A 249 1.42 -4.85 -5.83
CA LYS A 249 1.88 -6.13 -6.39
C LYS A 249 2.15 -7.18 -5.33
N SER A 250 2.09 -6.85 -4.05
CA SER A 250 2.40 -7.80 -2.99
C SER A 250 1.32 -8.88 -2.88
N ASN A 251 1.74 -10.09 -2.55
CA ASN A 251 0.83 -11.18 -2.17
C ASN A 251 0.43 -11.10 -0.69
N LEU A 252 1.08 -10.23 0.09
CA LEU A 252 0.71 -9.99 1.48
C LEU A 252 -0.53 -9.11 1.55
N GLU A 253 -1.61 -9.68 2.04
CA GLU A 253 -2.92 -9.02 2.12
C GLU A 253 -2.85 -7.69 2.87
N SER A 254 -2.23 -7.67 4.06
CA SER A 254 -2.08 -6.45 4.86
C SER A 254 -1.27 -5.35 4.13
N PHE A 255 -0.21 -5.74 3.41
CA PHE A 255 0.61 -4.77 2.67
C PHE A 255 -0.09 -4.28 1.40
N LYS A 256 -0.82 -5.17 0.72
CA LYS A 256 -1.65 -4.82 -0.43
C LYS A 256 -2.75 -3.83 -0.05
N TYR A 257 -3.46 -4.07 1.06
CA TYR A 257 -4.46 -3.12 1.56
C TYR A 257 -3.86 -1.78 1.98
N CYS A 258 -2.69 -1.78 2.62
CA CYS A 258 -1.94 -0.55 2.87
C CYS A 258 -1.71 0.25 1.57
N GLY A 259 -1.25 -0.43 0.51
CA GLY A 259 -1.06 0.17 -0.81
C GLY A 259 -2.35 0.71 -1.44
N ILE A 260 -3.45 -0.05 -1.37
CA ILE A 260 -4.76 0.34 -1.91
C ILE A 260 -5.28 1.59 -1.19
N MET A 261 -5.21 1.64 0.15
CA MET A 261 -5.67 2.80 0.93
C MET A 261 -4.87 4.07 0.60
N ILE A 262 -3.55 3.96 0.49
CA ILE A 262 -2.68 5.09 0.15
C ILE A 262 -2.93 5.54 -1.30
N ALA A 263 -3.07 4.61 -2.25
CA ALA A 263 -3.40 4.93 -3.64
C ALA A 263 -4.74 5.65 -3.75
N CYS A 264 -5.76 5.19 -3.03
CA CYS A 264 -7.07 5.83 -2.95
C CYS A 264 -6.95 7.25 -2.38
N THR A 265 -6.23 7.41 -1.27
CA THR A 265 -6.00 8.72 -0.63
C THR A 265 -5.27 9.69 -1.57
N LEU A 266 -4.27 9.21 -2.31
CA LEU A 266 -3.52 9.99 -3.29
C LEU A 266 -4.44 10.54 -4.38
N VAL A 267 -5.26 9.67 -4.97
CA VAL A 267 -6.19 10.01 -6.06
C VAL A 267 -7.30 10.96 -5.60
N ILE A 268 -7.75 10.84 -4.36
CA ILE A 268 -8.77 11.73 -3.81
C ILE A 268 -8.20 13.15 -3.61
N ASN A 269 -6.97 13.28 -3.12
CA ASN A 269 -6.44 14.56 -2.64
C ASN A 269 -5.53 15.28 -3.63
N VAL A 270 -4.98 14.58 -4.63
CA VAL A 270 -3.95 15.11 -5.55
C VAL A 270 -4.44 15.04 -6.98
N SER A 271 -4.17 16.09 -7.76
CA SER A 271 -4.40 16.10 -9.21
C SER A 271 -3.34 15.24 -9.91
N LEU A 272 -3.72 14.04 -10.35
CA LEU A 272 -2.86 13.12 -11.08
C LEU A 272 -3.17 13.13 -12.57
N SER A 273 -2.21 12.72 -13.41
CA SER A 273 -2.45 12.52 -14.83
C SER A 273 -3.19 11.21 -15.12
N ASP A 274 -3.90 11.15 -16.24
CA ASP A 274 -4.58 9.94 -16.73
C ASP A 274 -3.64 8.73 -16.84
N GLU A 275 -2.38 8.97 -17.20
CA GLU A 275 -1.38 7.91 -17.34
C GLU A 275 -1.04 7.26 -16.00
N ILE A 276 -0.90 8.08 -14.94
CA ILE A 276 -0.70 7.58 -13.57
C ILE A 276 -1.94 6.79 -13.14
N GLY A 277 -3.15 7.31 -13.39
CA GLY A 277 -4.41 6.62 -13.10
C GLY A 277 -4.50 5.25 -13.77
N LYS A 278 -4.21 5.18 -15.07
CA LYS A 278 -4.18 3.91 -15.83
C LYS A 278 -3.13 2.95 -15.31
N ASN A 279 -1.96 3.44 -14.90
CA ASN A 279 -0.92 2.59 -14.32
C ASN A 279 -1.29 2.07 -12.93
N LEU A 280 -1.93 2.88 -12.08
CA LEU A 280 -2.49 2.44 -10.81
C LEU A 280 -3.54 1.35 -11.01
N LEU A 281 -4.45 1.51 -11.97
CA LEU A 281 -5.43 0.48 -12.32
C LEU A 281 -4.76 -0.83 -12.78
N LYS A 282 -3.72 -0.75 -13.63
CA LYS A 282 -2.95 -1.94 -14.04
C LYS A 282 -2.35 -2.68 -12.84
N LEU A 283 -1.81 -1.94 -11.87
CA LEU A 283 -1.18 -2.49 -10.67
C LEU A 283 -2.20 -3.10 -9.71
N LEU A 284 -3.32 -2.40 -9.50
CA LEU A 284 -4.43 -2.83 -8.65
C LEU A 284 -5.03 -4.18 -9.10
N PHE A 285 -5.12 -4.41 -10.41
CA PHE A 285 -5.58 -5.68 -11.00
C PHE A 285 -4.47 -6.70 -11.28
N HIS A 286 -3.20 -6.42 -10.93
CA HIS A 286 -2.07 -7.29 -11.31
C HIS A 286 -2.16 -8.69 -10.68
N ASN A 287 -2.45 -8.74 -9.38
CA ASN A 287 -2.64 -9.96 -8.58
C ASN A 287 -4.05 -9.93 -7.97
N PHE A 288 -5.06 -9.80 -8.82
CA PHE A 288 -6.45 -9.77 -8.37
C PHE A 288 -6.80 -11.09 -7.66
N ASP A 289 -7.35 -10.97 -6.46
CA ASP A 289 -7.89 -12.07 -5.69
C ASP A 289 -9.36 -11.76 -5.35
N ILE A 290 -10.20 -12.79 -5.34
CA ILE A 290 -11.63 -12.63 -5.15
C ILE A 290 -11.96 -12.10 -3.75
N SER A 291 -11.16 -12.45 -2.73
CA SER A 291 -11.30 -11.96 -1.35
C SER A 291 -11.22 -10.43 -1.27
N SER A 292 -10.31 -9.81 -2.02
CA SER A 292 -10.13 -8.35 -2.07
C SER A 292 -10.93 -7.67 -3.18
N SER A 293 -11.83 -8.38 -3.86
CA SER A 293 -12.57 -7.84 -5.02
C SER A 293 -13.33 -6.55 -4.68
N GLU A 294 -13.98 -6.50 -3.52
CA GLU A 294 -14.77 -5.35 -3.10
C GLU A 294 -13.94 -4.06 -2.97
N ILE A 295 -12.83 -4.11 -2.24
CA ILE A 295 -11.97 -2.93 -2.04
C ILE A 295 -11.23 -2.52 -3.34
N ILE A 296 -10.85 -3.50 -4.17
CA ILE A 296 -10.23 -3.26 -5.47
C ILE A 296 -11.20 -2.48 -6.37
N PHE A 297 -12.41 -2.98 -6.57
CA PHE A 297 -13.35 -2.33 -7.48
C PHE A 297 -13.82 -0.97 -6.97
N GLN A 298 -14.02 -0.80 -5.65
CA GLN A 298 -14.29 0.53 -5.08
C GLN A 298 -13.16 1.51 -5.37
N THR A 299 -11.91 1.10 -5.16
CA THR A 299 -10.74 1.95 -5.44
C THR A 299 -10.64 2.25 -6.93
N ALA A 300 -10.90 1.27 -7.80
CA ALA A 300 -10.94 1.47 -9.25
C ALA A 300 -12.02 2.48 -9.66
N THR A 301 -13.21 2.43 -9.04
CA THR A 301 -14.26 3.43 -9.23
C THR A 301 -13.82 4.82 -8.82
N VAL A 302 -13.20 4.98 -7.64
CA VAL A 302 -12.67 6.28 -7.19
C VAL A 302 -11.63 6.81 -8.17
N ILE A 303 -10.73 5.95 -8.68
CA ILE A 303 -9.75 6.34 -9.69
C ILE A 303 -10.43 6.82 -10.98
N CYS A 304 -11.43 6.09 -11.48
CA CYS A 304 -12.12 6.47 -12.71
C CYS A 304 -12.92 7.76 -12.53
N GLU A 305 -13.55 7.96 -11.38
CA GLU A 305 -14.37 9.14 -11.10
C GLU A 305 -13.52 10.39 -10.88
N ARG A 306 -12.47 10.33 -10.06
CA ARG A 306 -11.64 11.50 -9.74
C ARG A 306 -10.78 11.98 -10.89
N LEU A 307 -10.36 11.07 -11.77
CA LEU A 307 -9.54 11.38 -12.93
C LEU A 307 -10.35 11.41 -14.24
N GLU A 308 -11.69 11.30 -14.17
CA GLU A 308 -12.59 11.28 -15.33
C GLU A 308 -12.14 10.31 -16.44
N LEU A 309 -11.63 9.13 -16.04
CA LEU A 309 -11.04 8.19 -16.98
C LEU A 309 -12.10 7.53 -17.85
N ASN A 310 -12.07 7.85 -19.15
CA ASN A 310 -12.95 7.22 -20.13
C ASN A 310 -12.41 5.90 -20.71
N ASN A 311 -11.13 5.59 -20.46
CA ASN A 311 -10.43 4.43 -21.02
C ASN A 311 -9.63 3.66 -19.97
N LEU A 312 -9.92 2.37 -19.80
CA LEU A 312 -9.20 1.46 -18.90
C LEU A 312 -8.02 0.77 -19.60
N PRO A 313 -7.07 0.20 -18.83
CA PRO A 313 -6.03 -0.66 -19.39
C PRO A 313 -6.60 -1.96 -19.98
N LYS A 314 -7.03 -1.91 -21.25
CA LYS A 314 -7.74 -2.99 -21.97
C LYS A 314 -7.12 -4.37 -21.77
N LYS A 315 -5.82 -4.53 -22.02
CA LYS A 315 -5.12 -5.83 -21.86
C LYS A 315 -5.24 -6.40 -20.44
N THR A 316 -5.17 -5.56 -19.40
CA THR A 316 -5.30 -6.00 -18.01
C THR A 316 -6.72 -6.43 -17.69
N ILE A 317 -7.72 -5.68 -18.15
CA ILE A 317 -9.13 -6.02 -17.97
C ILE A 317 -9.47 -7.34 -18.67
N LEU A 318 -9.09 -7.50 -19.94
CA LEU A 318 -9.35 -8.73 -20.68
C LEU A 318 -8.66 -9.94 -20.02
N ARG A 319 -7.44 -9.78 -19.50
CA ARG A 319 -6.76 -10.83 -18.73
C ARG A 319 -7.52 -11.21 -17.45
N LEU A 320 -8.05 -10.24 -16.72
CA LEU A 320 -8.87 -10.50 -15.54
C LEU A 320 -10.14 -11.29 -15.90
N LEU A 321 -10.77 -10.95 -17.03
CA LEU A 321 -11.98 -11.64 -17.49
C LEU A 321 -11.73 -13.10 -17.89
N THR A 322 -10.56 -13.40 -18.48
CA THR A 322 -10.24 -14.76 -18.93
C THR A 322 -9.66 -15.65 -17.83
N GLN A 323 -9.18 -15.08 -16.72
CA GLN A 323 -8.60 -15.81 -15.59
C GLN A 323 -9.64 -16.31 -14.57
N HIS A 324 -10.88 -15.82 -14.62
CA HIS A 324 -11.92 -16.16 -13.65
C HIS A 324 -13.18 -16.68 -14.34
N ASP A 325 -13.93 -17.49 -13.61
CA ASP A 325 -15.22 -17.98 -14.06
C ASP A 325 -16.23 -16.82 -14.21
N VAL A 326 -17.01 -16.86 -15.29
CA VAL A 326 -17.99 -15.81 -15.63
C VAL A 326 -19.07 -15.68 -14.57
N LEU A 327 -19.55 -16.79 -13.99
CA LEU A 327 -20.57 -16.78 -12.96
C LEU A 327 -20.02 -16.17 -11.67
N GLN A 328 -18.75 -16.45 -11.36
CA GLN A 328 -18.07 -15.85 -10.21
C GLN A 328 -17.90 -14.34 -10.40
N LEU A 329 -17.38 -13.88 -11.54
CA LEU A 329 -17.20 -12.46 -11.81
C LEU A 329 -18.53 -11.71 -11.85
N SER A 330 -19.53 -12.25 -12.55
CA SER A 330 -20.86 -11.64 -12.60
C SER A 330 -21.50 -11.55 -11.20
N GLY A 331 -21.37 -12.58 -10.38
CA GLY A 331 -21.82 -12.55 -8.99
C GLY A 331 -21.13 -11.46 -8.16
N ILE A 332 -19.84 -11.22 -8.37
CA ILE A 332 -19.10 -10.12 -7.71
C ILE A 332 -19.65 -8.77 -8.17
N PHE A 333 -19.70 -8.51 -9.49
CA PHE A 333 -20.20 -7.23 -10.01
C PHE A 333 -21.64 -6.97 -9.60
N GLN A 334 -22.51 -7.96 -9.65
CA GLN A 334 -23.90 -7.84 -9.23
C GLN A 334 -24.04 -7.52 -7.75
N LYS A 335 -23.15 -8.03 -6.88
CA LYS A 335 -23.11 -7.64 -5.46
C LYS A 335 -22.64 -6.19 -5.30
N LEU A 336 -21.62 -5.78 -6.06
CA LEU A 336 -21.07 -4.43 -6.01
C LEU A 336 -22.07 -3.38 -6.51
N MET A 337 -22.72 -3.61 -7.67
CA MET A 337 -23.74 -2.70 -8.23
C MET A 337 -24.92 -2.50 -7.28
N ALA A 338 -25.29 -3.53 -6.53
CA ALA A 338 -26.38 -3.43 -5.55
C ALA A 338 -26.01 -2.63 -4.29
N LYS A 339 -24.71 -2.53 -3.95
CA LYS A 339 -24.23 -1.92 -2.71
C LYS A 339 -23.58 -0.55 -2.91
N TYR A 340 -23.00 -0.31 -4.08
CA TYR A 340 -22.17 0.85 -4.37
C TYR A 340 -22.50 1.47 -5.73
N GLU A 341 -22.35 2.79 -5.83
CA GLU A 341 -22.39 3.47 -7.12
C GLU A 341 -21.04 3.33 -7.82
N ILE A 342 -20.96 2.41 -8.79
CA ILE A 342 -19.73 2.09 -9.52
C ILE A 342 -19.78 2.47 -11.01
N ALA A 343 -20.76 3.28 -11.42
CA ALA A 343 -20.96 3.68 -12.81
C ALA A 343 -19.70 4.26 -13.48
N ALA A 344 -18.88 5.04 -12.74
CA ALA A 344 -17.65 5.64 -13.27
C ALA A 344 -16.62 4.60 -13.76
N PHE A 345 -16.55 3.43 -13.11
CA PHE A 345 -15.73 2.31 -13.58
C PHE A 345 -16.46 1.47 -14.64
N LEU A 346 -17.75 1.22 -14.43
CA LEU A 346 -18.55 0.36 -15.31
C LEU A 346 -18.62 0.89 -16.74
N GLY A 347 -18.71 2.20 -16.94
CA GLY A 347 -18.81 2.78 -18.27
C GLY A 347 -17.61 2.39 -19.17
N PRO A 348 -16.38 2.79 -18.81
CA PRO A 348 -15.16 2.38 -19.49
C PRO A 348 -14.97 0.85 -19.58
N PHE A 349 -15.42 0.11 -18.57
CA PHE A 349 -15.35 -1.36 -18.56
C PHE A 349 -16.29 -2.00 -19.60
N TRP A 350 -17.54 -1.54 -19.68
CA TRP A 350 -18.49 -2.00 -20.68
C TRP A 350 -18.08 -1.59 -22.09
N ARG A 351 -17.45 -0.41 -22.27
CA ARG A 351 -16.87 -0.01 -23.56
C ARG A 351 -15.91 -1.07 -24.11
N ILE A 352 -15.00 -1.58 -23.26
CA ILE A 352 -14.08 -2.67 -23.65
C ILE A 352 -14.86 -3.91 -24.09
N LEU A 353 -15.85 -4.35 -23.32
CA LEU A 353 -16.65 -5.53 -23.67
C LEU A 353 -17.36 -5.35 -25.01
N ILE A 354 -18.01 -4.21 -25.23
CA ILE A 354 -18.76 -3.96 -26.46
C ILE A 354 -17.82 -3.88 -27.66
N GLU A 355 -16.65 -3.23 -27.52
CA GLU A 355 -15.61 -3.21 -28.55
C GLU A 355 -15.15 -4.62 -28.95
N GLU A 356 -14.94 -5.51 -27.98
CA GLU A 356 -14.57 -6.90 -28.26
C GLU A 356 -15.71 -7.70 -28.92
N ILE A 357 -16.96 -7.40 -28.59
CA ILE A 357 -18.14 -8.02 -29.22
C ILE A 357 -18.25 -7.61 -30.70
N ILE A 358 -18.02 -6.33 -31.01
CA ILE A 358 -18.16 -5.80 -32.37
C ILE A 358 -16.90 -5.96 -33.24
N SER A 359 -15.75 -6.27 -32.64
CA SER A 359 -14.48 -6.41 -33.36
C SER A 359 -14.56 -7.50 -34.44
N GLU A 360 -14.22 -7.18 -35.68
CA GLU A 360 -14.25 -8.15 -36.78
C GLU A 360 -13.15 -9.21 -36.65
N GLU A 361 -12.07 -8.91 -35.92
CA GLU A 361 -10.91 -9.79 -35.69
C GLU A 361 -11.22 -10.94 -34.71
N ASN A 362 -12.24 -10.78 -33.85
CA ASN A 362 -12.55 -11.76 -32.82
C ASN A 362 -13.39 -12.94 -33.33
N GLU A 363 -13.03 -14.15 -32.91
CA GLU A 363 -13.78 -15.38 -33.14
C GLU A 363 -15.19 -15.33 -32.53
N VAL A 364 -16.11 -16.13 -33.10
CA VAL A 364 -17.51 -16.20 -32.67
C VAL A 364 -17.64 -16.59 -31.19
N ALA A 365 -16.86 -17.59 -30.74
CA ALA A 365 -16.88 -18.05 -29.35
C ALA A 365 -16.48 -16.93 -28.37
N THR A 366 -15.47 -16.13 -28.72
CA THR A 366 -15.02 -14.97 -27.93
C THR A 366 -16.10 -13.88 -27.86
N LYS A 367 -16.77 -13.60 -28.98
CA LYS A 367 -17.89 -12.65 -29.03
C LYS A 367 -19.07 -13.12 -28.18
N ASP A 368 -19.40 -14.41 -28.23
CA ASP A 368 -20.46 -15.00 -27.44
C ASP A 368 -20.15 -14.94 -25.95
N PHE A 369 -18.90 -15.22 -25.56
CA PHE A 369 -18.43 -15.08 -24.17
C PHE A 369 -18.66 -13.66 -23.63
N TYR A 370 -18.15 -12.62 -24.31
CA TYR A 370 -18.32 -11.24 -23.86
C TYR A 370 -19.77 -10.77 -23.92
N THR A 371 -20.55 -11.24 -24.90
CA THR A 371 -21.98 -10.93 -25.00
C THR A 371 -22.75 -11.50 -23.81
N ASN A 372 -22.51 -12.75 -23.45
CA ASN A 372 -23.16 -13.40 -22.31
C ASN A 372 -22.76 -12.74 -20.98
N LEU A 373 -21.48 -12.39 -20.82
CA LEU A 373 -21.00 -11.65 -19.65
C LEU A 373 -21.71 -10.29 -19.54
N LEU A 374 -21.74 -9.50 -20.62
CA LEU A 374 -22.37 -8.18 -20.63
C LEU A 374 -23.87 -8.25 -20.31
N ILE A 375 -24.59 -9.23 -20.87
CA ILE A 375 -26.00 -9.46 -20.55
C ILE A 375 -26.20 -9.79 -19.07
N THR A 376 -25.34 -10.62 -18.50
CA THR A 376 -25.41 -10.99 -17.08
C THR A 376 -25.11 -9.82 -16.15
N LEU A 377 -24.22 -8.92 -16.57
CA LEU A 377 -23.95 -7.66 -15.87
C LEU A 377 -25.11 -6.68 -15.99
N PHE A 378 -25.82 -6.67 -17.11
CA PHE A 378 -27.05 -5.91 -17.28
C PHE A 378 -28.27 -6.61 -16.63
N ASP A 379 -28.15 -6.99 -15.36
CA ASP A 379 -29.25 -7.51 -14.56
C ASP A 379 -30.25 -6.39 -14.24
N PHE A 380 -31.45 -6.49 -14.82
CA PHE A 380 -32.53 -5.51 -14.68
C PHE A 380 -33.03 -5.30 -13.25
N HIS A 381 -32.75 -6.22 -12.33
CA HIS A 381 -33.13 -6.09 -10.92
C HIS A 381 -32.10 -5.32 -10.09
N ARG A 382 -30.87 -5.18 -10.59
CA ARG A 382 -29.74 -4.62 -9.83
C ARG A 382 -29.16 -3.34 -10.44
N LEU A 383 -29.37 -3.11 -11.73
CA LEU A 383 -28.99 -1.88 -12.42
C LEU A 383 -29.71 -0.67 -11.81
N SER A 384 -28.96 0.41 -11.54
CA SER A 384 -29.54 1.72 -11.22
C SER A 384 -29.90 2.50 -12.49
N ASP A 385 -30.78 3.50 -12.38
CA ASP A 385 -31.11 4.40 -13.50
C ASP A 385 -29.84 5.08 -14.07
N ARG A 386 -28.91 5.50 -13.19
CA ARG A 386 -27.63 6.11 -13.58
C ARG A 386 -26.75 5.14 -14.36
N GLN A 387 -26.68 3.89 -13.92
CA GLN A 387 -25.91 2.85 -14.60
C GLN A 387 -26.53 2.50 -15.96
N ALA A 388 -27.86 2.42 -16.05
CA ALA A 388 -28.57 2.22 -17.31
C ALA A 388 -28.34 3.39 -18.28
N GLU A 389 -28.35 4.62 -17.77
CA GLU A 389 -28.04 5.83 -18.53
C GLU A 389 -26.63 5.79 -19.12
N VAL A 390 -25.61 5.43 -18.32
CA VAL A 390 -24.24 5.23 -18.80
C VAL A 390 -24.17 4.13 -19.86
N ALA A 391 -24.87 3.01 -19.67
CA ALA A 391 -24.92 1.95 -20.67
C ALA A 391 -25.51 2.45 -22.01
N PHE A 392 -26.63 3.16 -21.98
CA PHE A 392 -27.23 3.73 -23.20
C PHE A 392 -26.31 4.72 -23.90
N ASP A 393 -25.63 5.58 -23.14
CA ASP A 393 -24.70 6.57 -23.69
C ASP A 393 -23.56 5.88 -24.46
N LEU A 394 -23.02 4.77 -23.94
CA LEU A 394 -22.01 3.96 -24.62
C LEU A 394 -22.51 3.33 -25.92
N PHE A 395 -23.72 2.76 -25.91
CA PHE A 395 -24.28 2.19 -27.14
C PHE A 395 -24.46 3.25 -28.22
N LEU A 396 -24.86 4.47 -27.85
CA LEU A 396 -25.01 5.57 -28.78
C LEU A 396 -23.67 6.14 -29.26
N ASP A 397 -22.66 6.25 -28.39
CA ASP A 397 -21.29 6.59 -28.76
C ASP A 397 -20.77 5.66 -29.86
N LEU A 398 -21.01 4.36 -29.70
CA LEU A 398 -20.56 3.35 -30.63
C LEU A 398 -21.31 3.40 -31.96
N ILE A 399 -22.62 3.64 -31.93
CA ILE A 399 -23.42 3.88 -33.14
C ILE A 399 -22.89 5.10 -33.90
N GLU A 400 -22.65 6.21 -33.20
CA GLU A 400 -22.17 7.47 -33.78
C GLU A 400 -20.74 7.38 -34.33
N SER A 401 -19.92 6.47 -33.79
CA SER A 401 -18.55 6.22 -34.24
C SER A 401 -18.44 5.37 -35.51
N LYS A 402 -19.53 4.69 -35.92
CA LYS A 402 -19.55 3.82 -37.11
C LYS A 402 -20.12 4.59 -38.30
N GLU A 403 -19.57 4.32 -39.49
CA GLU A 403 -20.06 4.91 -40.74
C GLU A 403 -21.55 4.65 -40.95
N GLU A 404 -22.28 5.66 -41.42
CA GLU A 404 -23.70 5.58 -41.75
C GLU A 404 -23.92 4.44 -42.79
N GLY A 405 -24.64 3.38 -42.41
CA GLY A 405 -25.06 2.33 -43.35
C GLY A 405 -24.92 0.87 -42.91
N LYS A 406 -24.22 0.56 -41.80
CA LYS A 406 -24.29 -0.81 -41.21
C LYS A 406 -25.61 -1.00 -40.46
N GLU A 407 -26.55 -1.75 -41.04
CA GLU A 407 -27.91 -1.95 -40.48
C GLU A 407 -27.94 -2.65 -39.10
N LYS A 408 -26.89 -3.40 -38.72
CA LYS A 408 -26.88 -4.24 -37.50
C LYS A 408 -25.49 -4.25 -36.88
N ILE A 409 -25.23 -3.32 -35.98
CA ILE A 409 -23.94 -3.20 -35.29
C ILE A 409 -23.83 -4.27 -34.18
N PHE A 410 -24.94 -4.57 -33.49
CA PHE A 410 -24.92 -5.46 -32.32
C PHE A 410 -25.47 -6.87 -32.57
N PRO A 411 -24.97 -7.92 -31.87
CA PRO A 411 -25.51 -9.27 -31.94
C PRO A 411 -27.01 -9.35 -31.63
N LYS A 412 -27.71 -10.32 -32.21
CA LYS A 412 -29.17 -10.47 -32.06
C LYS A 412 -29.61 -10.61 -30.60
N ILE A 413 -28.84 -11.33 -29.78
CA ILE A 413 -29.17 -11.55 -28.37
C ILE A 413 -29.00 -10.25 -27.55
N LEU A 414 -27.93 -9.49 -27.80
CA LEU A 414 -27.71 -8.19 -27.16
C LEU A 414 -28.81 -7.19 -27.51
N ARG A 415 -29.24 -7.13 -28.78
CA ARG A 415 -30.35 -6.25 -29.20
C ARG A 415 -31.68 -6.58 -28.49
N LYS A 416 -31.97 -7.86 -28.24
CA LYS A 416 -33.15 -8.26 -27.45
C LYS A 416 -33.04 -7.81 -25.99
N HIS A 417 -31.83 -7.90 -25.41
CA HIS A 417 -31.57 -7.46 -24.05
C HIS A 417 -31.70 -5.94 -23.93
N LEU A 418 -31.09 -5.18 -24.85
CA LEU A 418 -31.19 -3.73 -24.91
C LEU A 418 -32.63 -3.25 -25.08
N ARG A 419 -33.44 -3.93 -25.91
CA ARG A 419 -34.87 -3.65 -26.01
C ARG A 419 -35.54 -3.70 -24.63
N THR A 420 -35.26 -4.74 -23.85
CA THR A 420 -35.85 -4.92 -22.53
C THR A 420 -35.33 -3.87 -21.55
N MET A 421 -34.05 -3.51 -21.63
CA MET A 421 -33.44 -2.45 -20.83
C MET A 421 -34.11 -1.09 -21.08
N ILE A 422 -34.34 -0.71 -22.34
CA ILE A 422 -35.03 0.54 -22.71
C ILE A 422 -36.45 0.60 -22.11
N ILE A 423 -37.16 -0.52 -22.09
CA ILE A 423 -38.52 -0.60 -21.52
C ILE A 423 -38.48 -0.52 -19.97
N LYS A 424 -37.47 -1.14 -19.34
CA LYS A 424 -37.35 -1.20 -17.88
C LYS A 424 -36.80 0.08 -17.24
N PHE A 425 -36.00 0.85 -17.97
CA PHE A 425 -35.36 2.08 -17.51
C PHE A 425 -35.78 3.30 -18.36
N PRO A 426 -37.08 3.65 -18.40
CA PRO A 426 -37.60 4.70 -19.27
C PRO A 426 -37.02 6.08 -18.90
N ASN A 427 -36.90 6.40 -17.60
CA ASN A 427 -36.36 7.68 -17.14
C ASN A 427 -34.92 7.90 -17.62
N ALA A 428 -34.07 6.87 -17.49
CA ALA A 428 -32.68 6.90 -17.95
C ALA A 428 -32.60 7.09 -19.47
N PHE A 429 -33.45 6.38 -20.23
CA PHE A 429 -33.46 6.49 -21.69
C PHE A 429 -34.03 7.84 -22.18
N ASP A 430 -35.04 8.38 -21.52
CA ASP A 430 -35.60 9.70 -21.87
C ASP A 430 -34.62 10.84 -21.54
N GLY A 431 -33.82 10.70 -20.49
CA GLY A 431 -32.68 11.59 -20.22
C GLY A 431 -31.66 11.60 -21.37
N ILE A 432 -31.34 10.42 -21.90
CA ILE A 432 -30.42 10.23 -23.03
C ILE A 432 -30.99 10.83 -24.33
N LYS A 433 -32.28 10.61 -24.62
CA LYS A 433 -32.95 11.17 -25.81
C LYS A 433 -32.80 12.68 -25.92
N LYS A 434 -32.80 13.39 -24.77
CA LYS A 434 -32.71 14.86 -24.73
C LYS A 434 -31.32 15.40 -25.09
N ARG A 435 -30.25 14.60 -24.90
CA ARG A 435 -28.85 15.05 -25.04
C ARG A 435 -28.09 14.48 -26.24
N ARG A 436 -28.61 13.44 -26.90
CA ARG A 436 -27.96 12.75 -28.02
C ARG A 436 -28.61 13.06 -29.37
N ARG A 437 -27.93 12.73 -30.48
CA ARG A 437 -28.44 12.99 -31.84
C ARG A 437 -29.69 12.14 -32.12
N LYS A 438 -30.72 12.76 -32.70
CA LYS A 438 -31.98 12.06 -33.06
C LYS A 438 -31.78 10.89 -34.00
N SER A 439 -30.84 10.99 -34.95
CA SER A 439 -30.51 9.92 -35.91
C SER A 439 -29.97 8.67 -35.21
N SER A 440 -29.03 8.83 -34.27
CA SER A 440 -28.45 7.73 -33.48
C SER A 440 -29.49 7.03 -32.61
N ILE A 441 -30.39 7.81 -31.99
CA ILE A 441 -31.52 7.29 -31.21
C ILE A 441 -32.45 6.47 -32.09
N GLN A 442 -32.82 6.98 -33.27
CA GLN A 442 -33.66 6.26 -34.22
C GLN A 442 -33.00 4.97 -34.70
N GLN A 443 -31.70 5.00 -34.99
CA GLN A 443 -30.95 3.81 -35.38
C GLN A 443 -30.93 2.76 -34.25
N LEU A 444 -30.67 3.16 -33.00
CA LEU A 444 -30.71 2.25 -31.85
C LEU A 444 -32.10 1.62 -31.66
N MET A 445 -33.16 2.43 -31.78
CA MET A 445 -34.54 1.96 -31.70
C MET A 445 -34.88 0.99 -32.84
N GLN A 446 -34.42 1.28 -34.07
CA GLN A 446 -34.59 0.41 -35.23
C GLN A 446 -33.86 -0.92 -35.05
N GLU A 447 -32.61 -0.90 -34.60
CA GLU A 447 -31.84 -2.11 -34.30
C GLU A 447 -32.54 -2.99 -33.25
N CYS A 448 -33.12 -2.38 -32.22
CA CYS A 448 -33.85 -3.04 -31.12
C CYS A 448 -35.33 -3.35 -31.46
N LYS A 449 -35.80 -2.96 -32.64
CA LYS A 449 -37.20 -3.07 -33.09
C LYS A 449 -38.21 -2.41 -32.13
N ILE A 450 -37.84 -1.29 -31.54
CA ILE A 450 -38.70 -0.51 -30.63
C ILE A 450 -39.43 0.56 -31.42
N SER A 451 -40.74 0.64 -31.23
CA SER A 451 -41.60 1.69 -31.75
C SER A 451 -41.70 2.85 -30.75
N ASN A 452 -41.91 4.07 -31.26
CA ASN A 452 -41.98 5.29 -30.44
C ASN A 452 -43.05 5.25 -29.33
N TYR A 453 -44.10 4.44 -29.47
CA TYR A 453 -45.17 4.34 -28.46
C TYR A 453 -44.80 3.49 -27.22
N LEU A 454 -43.69 2.75 -27.24
CA LEU A 454 -43.27 1.86 -26.15
C LEU A 454 -42.33 2.53 -25.14
N VAL A 455 -41.96 3.79 -25.38
CA VAL A 455 -40.97 4.52 -24.60
C VAL A 455 -41.57 5.90 -24.32
N GLY A 456 -41.50 6.39 -23.09
CA GLY A 456 -42.11 7.66 -22.66
C GLY A 456 -41.82 8.84 -23.61
N ASN A 457 -42.76 9.78 -23.68
CA ASN A 457 -42.68 10.98 -24.54
C ASN A 457 -41.49 11.87 -24.18
#